data_AF-A0A3A0EKY1-F1
#
_entry.id   AF-A0A3A0EKY1-F1
#
_cell.length_a   1.000
_cell.length_b   1.000
_cell.length_c   1.000
_cell.angle_alpha   90.00
_cell.angle_beta   90.00
_cell.angle_gamma   90.00
#
_symmetry.space_group_name_H-M   'P 1'
#
loop_
_entity.id
_entity.type
_entity.pdbx_description
1 polymer ?
#
loop_
_entity_poly.entity_id
_entity_poly.type
_entity_poly.pdbx_seq_one_letter_code
_entity_poly.pdbx_strand_id
1 'polypeptide(L)'
;MSCACPPLVHHRSVRLRPCGARRATAMPKLITISAGRAAPLEAQAGIVDALPHGSLGENLTVSGLLEAQVWVGDRLRFGEVELVVTQPRTPCYKFDAHFGFRWASKMMVQSGYTGFYCAVVRPGRLAAGEQIELVAGERVLGIEQAHRLKTRRAASRFFLG
;
A
#
# COMPACT_ATOMS: atom_id res chain seq x y z
N MET A 1 -32.40 -17.04 0.97
CA MET A 1 -32.37 -15.95 -0.03
C MET A 1 -30.93 -15.47 -0.13
N SER A 2 -30.18 -16.00 -1.10
CA SER A 2 -28.76 -15.71 -1.30
C SER A 2 -28.63 -14.55 -2.28
N CYS A 3 -28.23 -13.37 -1.81
CA CYS A 3 -27.78 -12.28 -2.68
C CYS A 3 -26.35 -12.61 -3.15
N ALA A 4 -26.24 -13.45 -4.19
CA ALA A 4 -24.99 -13.58 -4.93
C ALA A 4 -24.83 -12.35 -5.83
N CYS A 5 -24.25 -11.29 -5.29
CA CYS A 5 -23.75 -10.19 -6.11
C CYS A 5 -22.62 -10.77 -6.98
N PRO A 6 -22.71 -10.76 -8.32
CA PRO A 6 -21.61 -11.22 -9.16
C PRO A 6 -20.37 -10.38 -8.85
N PRO A 7 -19.16 -10.96 -8.85
CA PRO A 7 -17.96 -10.17 -8.61
C PRO A 7 -17.86 -9.12 -9.73
N LEU A 8 -17.97 -7.85 -9.36
CA LEU A 8 -17.69 -6.72 -10.24
C LEU A 8 -16.21 -6.75 -10.58
N VAL A 9 -15.82 -7.55 -11.56
CA VAL A 9 -14.44 -7.61 -12.06
C VAL A 9 -14.19 -6.37 -12.90
N HIS A 10 -13.87 -5.27 -12.23
CA HIS A 10 -13.33 -4.10 -12.91
C HIS A 10 -11.82 -4.29 -13.01
N HIS A 11 -11.38 -4.90 -14.12
CA HIS A 11 -9.97 -4.99 -14.45
C HIS A 11 -9.40 -3.58 -14.58
N ARG A 12 -8.45 -3.25 -13.70
CA ARG A 12 -7.62 -2.06 -13.85
C ARG A 12 -6.18 -2.51 -14.02
N SER A 13 -5.57 -2.05 -15.12
CA SER A 13 -4.15 -2.24 -15.39
C SER A 13 -3.35 -1.11 -14.78
N VAL A 14 -2.44 -1.44 -13.87
CA VAL A 14 -1.47 -0.52 -13.26
C VAL A 14 -0.05 -1.03 -13.50
N ARG A 15 0.99 -0.21 -13.31
CA ARG A 15 2.38 -0.64 -13.60
C ARG A 15 3.26 -0.62 -12.37
N LEU A 16 4.10 -1.65 -12.23
CA LEU A 16 5.22 -1.62 -11.29
C LEU A 16 6.25 -0.60 -11.79
N ARG A 17 6.68 0.32 -10.92
CA ARG A 17 7.72 1.28 -11.29
C ARG A 17 9.08 0.58 -11.48
N PRO A 18 9.97 1.12 -12.33
CA PRO A 18 11.31 0.59 -12.52
C PRO A 18 12.14 0.63 -11.22
N CYS A 19 12.17 -0.48 -10.49
CA CYS A 19 13.19 -0.77 -9.47
C CYS A 19 13.65 -2.22 -9.74
N GLY A 20 14.95 -2.51 -9.61
CA GLY A 20 15.55 -3.78 -10.08
C GLY A 20 14.74 -5.05 -9.78
N ALA A 21 14.84 -6.07 -10.66
CA ALA A 21 14.00 -7.28 -10.60
C ALA A 21 14.03 -7.99 -9.22
N ARG A 22 12.88 -8.44 -8.73
CA ARG A 22 12.74 -9.09 -7.41
C ARG A 22 11.97 -10.41 -7.50
N ARG A 23 12.30 -11.39 -6.65
CA ARG A 23 11.49 -12.61 -6.49
C ARG A 23 10.35 -12.38 -5.48
N ALA A 24 9.13 -12.77 -5.84
CA ALA A 24 8.04 -12.89 -4.90
C ALA A 24 8.11 -14.26 -4.20
N THR A 25 8.88 -14.33 -3.11
CA THR A 25 8.91 -15.46 -2.17
C THR A 25 7.75 -15.38 -1.15
N ALA A 26 7.49 -16.46 -0.40
CA ALA A 26 6.37 -16.63 0.54
C ALA A 26 6.28 -15.62 1.71
N MET A 27 7.16 -14.61 1.80
CA MET A 27 7.06 -13.56 2.81
C MET A 27 5.98 -12.52 2.43
N PRO A 28 5.23 -11.99 3.41
CA PRO A 28 4.25 -10.93 3.16
C PRO A 28 4.91 -9.75 2.46
N LYS A 29 4.30 -9.29 1.36
CA LYS A 29 4.83 -8.19 0.55
C LYS A 29 4.16 -6.91 1.01
N LEU A 30 4.93 -6.03 1.63
CA LEU A 30 4.53 -4.63 1.80
C LEU A 30 4.55 -3.95 0.42
N ILE A 31 3.37 -3.65 -0.12
CA ILE A 31 3.22 -2.86 -1.32
C ILE A 31 2.95 -1.43 -0.88
N THR A 32 3.87 -0.52 -1.15
CA THR A 32 3.54 0.90 -0.98
C THR A 32 3.27 1.45 -2.37
N ILE A 33 2.08 1.98 -2.54
CA ILE A 33 1.80 2.84 -3.68
C ILE A 33 2.60 4.12 -3.44
N SER A 34 3.72 4.27 -4.13
CA SER A 34 4.36 5.57 -4.28
C SER A 34 4.42 5.89 -5.76
N ALA A 35 3.39 6.59 -6.21
CA ALA A 35 3.46 7.34 -7.44
C ALA A 35 2.92 8.75 -7.20
N GLY A 36 3.73 9.59 -6.56
CA GLY A 36 3.59 11.05 -6.61
C GLY A 36 2.98 11.74 -5.39
N ARG A 37 2.77 11.08 -4.25
CA ARG A 37 2.22 11.71 -3.03
C ARG A 37 3.07 11.58 -1.77
N ALA A 38 4.34 11.21 -1.91
CA ALA A 38 5.33 11.49 -0.87
C ALA A 38 5.62 13.00 -0.74
N ALA A 39 5.10 13.83 -1.65
CA ALA A 39 5.27 15.29 -1.67
C ALA A 39 5.14 16.01 -0.32
N PRO A 40 4.18 15.68 0.58
CA PRO A 40 4.14 16.29 1.91
C PRO A 40 5.34 15.90 2.77
N LEU A 41 5.72 14.62 2.74
CA LEU A 41 6.90 14.12 3.45
C LEU A 41 8.19 14.69 2.87
N GLU A 42 8.29 14.76 1.53
CA GLU A 42 9.42 15.33 0.79
C GLU A 42 9.61 16.82 1.17
N ALA A 43 8.56 17.63 1.03
CA ALA A 43 8.63 19.07 1.31
C ALA A 43 9.06 19.38 2.75
N GLN A 44 8.55 18.64 3.74
CA GLN A 44 8.86 18.87 5.15
C GLN A 44 10.19 18.24 5.60
N ALA A 45 10.68 17.22 4.88
CA ALA A 45 12.03 16.70 5.03
C ALA A 45 13.08 17.57 4.34
N GLY A 46 12.68 18.65 3.65
CA GLY A 46 13.58 19.49 2.85
C GLY A 46 14.10 18.78 1.60
N ILE A 47 13.41 17.73 1.15
CA ILE A 47 13.76 16.93 -0.01
C ILE A 47 13.11 17.58 -1.24
N VAL A 48 13.96 18.09 -2.12
CA VAL A 48 13.56 18.83 -3.33
C VAL A 48 13.29 17.92 -4.53
N ASP A 49 13.77 16.67 -4.47
CA ASP A 49 13.61 15.65 -5.50
C ASP A 49 12.64 14.56 -5.06
N ALA A 50 12.10 13.78 -5.99
CA ALA A 50 11.25 12.64 -5.65
C ALA A 50 12.05 11.58 -4.86
N LEU A 51 11.46 11.03 -3.81
CA LEU A 51 12.08 9.96 -3.03
C LEU A 51 12.39 8.73 -3.89
N PRO A 52 13.60 8.15 -3.76
CA PRO A 52 13.92 6.87 -4.38
C PRO A 52 12.92 5.77 -4.00
N HIS A 53 12.74 4.80 -4.90
CA HIS A 53 11.93 3.62 -4.62
C HIS A 53 12.54 2.81 -3.47
N GLY A 54 11.72 2.44 -2.49
CA GLY A 54 12.16 1.75 -1.28
C GLY A 54 12.49 2.70 -0.12
N SER A 55 12.53 4.01 -0.31
CA SER A 55 12.77 4.99 0.77
C SER A 55 11.66 4.99 1.82
N LEU A 56 10.46 4.49 1.49
CA LEU A 56 9.41 4.30 2.49
C LEU A 56 9.49 2.90 3.12
N GLY A 57 10.50 2.08 2.82
CA GLY A 57 10.61 0.70 3.27
C GLY A 57 9.67 -0.26 2.53
N GLU A 58 9.23 0.10 1.32
CA GLU A 58 8.36 -0.73 0.50
C GLU A 58 9.11 -1.82 -0.28
N ASN A 59 8.46 -2.95 -0.51
CA ASN A 59 9.02 -4.02 -1.35
C ASN A 59 8.69 -3.80 -2.83
N LEU A 60 7.50 -3.26 -3.11
CA LEU A 60 6.99 -3.00 -4.45
C LEU A 60 6.43 -1.58 -4.50
N THR A 61 6.79 -0.88 -5.58
CA THR A 61 6.29 0.46 -5.89
C THR A 61 5.40 0.39 -7.12
N VAL A 62 4.12 0.72 -6.97
CA VAL A 62 3.12 0.67 -8.05
C VAL A 62 2.62 2.08 -8.41
N SER A 63 2.13 2.25 -9.64
CA SER A 63 1.61 3.52 -10.16
C SER A 63 0.18 3.38 -10.66
N GLY A 64 -0.69 4.37 -10.38
CA GLY A 64 -2.07 4.40 -10.87
C GLY A 64 -3.09 3.62 -10.02
N LEU A 65 -2.67 3.06 -8.89
CA LEU A 65 -3.55 2.43 -7.90
C LEU A 65 -3.42 3.22 -6.60
N LEU A 66 -4.52 3.68 -5.99
CA LEU A 66 -4.50 4.44 -4.72
C LEU A 66 -5.23 3.68 -3.61
N GLU A 67 -4.97 4.00 -2.34
CA GLU A 67 -5.62 3.39 -1.16
C GLU A 67 -7.15 3.54 -1.19
N ALA A 68 -7.65 4.63 -1.78
CA ALA A 68 -9.09 4.88 -1.97
C ALA A 68 -9.73 3.95 -3.04
N GLN A 69 -8.92 3.22 -3.81
CA GLN A 69 -9.34 2.36 -4.92
C GLN A 69 -9.06 0.88 -4.66
N VAL A 70 -8.73 0.52 -3.41
CA VAL A 70 -8.34 -0.83 -3.04
C VAL A 70 -9.10 -1.27 -1.80
N TRP A 71 -9.53 -2.52 -1.80
CA TRP A 71 -10.24 -3.15 -0.70
C TRP A 71 -9.46 -4.32 -0.12
N VAL A 72 -9.68 -4.59 1.16
CA VAL A 72 -9.22 -5.84 1.77
C VAL A 72 -9.85 -7.01 1.00
N GLY A 73 -9.03 -7.98 0.60
CA GLY A 73 -9.45 -9.12 -0.21
C GLY A 73 -9.30 -8.94 -1.73
N ASP A 74 -9.04 -7.73 -2.22
CA ASP A 74 -8.69 -7.53 -3.63
C ASP A 74 -7.41 -8.30 -3.98
N ARG A 75 -7.34 -8.83 -5.22
CA ARG A 75 -6.19 -9.58 -5.73
C ARG A 75 -5.42 -8.76 -6.75
N LEU A 76 -4.10 -8.77 -6.64
CA LEU A 76 -3.17 -8.14 -7.58
C LEU A 76 -2.40 -9.23 -8.31
N ARG A 77 -2.59 -9.33 -9.62
CA ARG A 77 -1.92 -10.31 -10.48
C ARG A 77 -0.83 -9.65 -11.31
N PHE A 78 0.34 -10.29 -11.34
CA PHE A 78 1.51 -9.90 -12.10
C PHE A 78 2.00 -11.14 -12.84
N GLY A 79 1.57 -11.34 -14.08
CA GLY A 79 1.86 -12.58 -14.81
C GLY A 79 1.48 -13.83 -14.00
N GLU A 80 2.47 -14.57 -13.51
CA GLU A 80 2.29 -15.78 -12.68
C GLU A 80 2.11 -15.51 -11.18
N VAL A 81 2.45 -14.30 -10.70
CA VAL A 81 2.39 -13.94 -9.28
C VAL A 81 1.00 -13.42 -8.94
N GLU A 82 0.47 -13.86 -7.80
CA GLU A 82 -0.78 -13.35 -7.28
C GLU A 82 -0.62 -12.95 -5.81
N LEU A 83 -1.04 -11.73 -5.49
CA LEU A 83 -1.03 -11.17 -4.15
C LEU A 83 -2.47 -10.85 -3.73
N VAL A 84 -2.79 -10.95 -2.44
CA VAL A 84 -4.08 -10.53 -1.88
C VAL A 84 -3.87 -9.40 -0.89
N VAL A 85 -4.66 -8.34 -0.99
CA VAL A 85 -4.62 -7.18 -0.09
C VAL A 85 -5.17 -7.58 1.27
N THR A 86 -4.42 -7.30 2.34
CA THR A 86 -4.79 -7.72 3.70
C THR A 86 -5.16 -6.57 4.61
N GLN A 87 -4.39 -5.49 4.63
CA GLN A 87 -4.62 -4.37 5.56
C GLN A 87 -3.88 -3.09 5.15
N PRO A 88 -4.34 -1.90 5.57
CA PRO A 88 -3.57 -0.66 5.44
C PRO A 88 -2.23 -0.77 6.17
N ARG A 89 -1.21 -0.09 5.66
CA ARG A 89 0.07 0.00 6.33
C ARG A 89 -0.06 0.79 7.62
N THR A 90 0.64 0.33 8.66
CA THR A 90 0.85 1.08 9.90
C THR A 90 2.32 1.47 9.97
N PRO A 91 2.67 2.75 9.83
CA PRO A 91 4.03 3.23 10.00
C PRO A 91 4.54 2.89 11.41
N CYS A 92 5.81 2.49 11.52
CA CYS A 92 6.44 2.13 12.79
C CYS A 92 7.54 3.14 13.15
N TYR A 93 7.98 3.16 14.42
CA TYR A 93 9.00 4.11 14.91
C TYR A 93 10.33 4.06 14.14
N LYS A 94 10.66 2.91 13.52
CA LYS A 94 11.86 2.77 12.69
C LYS A 94 11.84 3.69 11.46
N PHE A 95 10.64 4.09 11.01
CA PHE A 95 10.45 5.06 9.95
C PHE A 95 10.94 6.46 10.35
N ASP A 96 10.67 6.89 11.58
CA ASP A 96 11.12 8.19 12.10
C ASP A 96 12.65 8.24 12.17
N ALA A 97 13.28 7.13 12.57
CA ALA A 97 14.74 7.02 12.58
C ALA A 97 15.34 7.03 11.17
N HIS A 98 14.67 6.42 10.18
CA HIS A 98 15.15 6.40 8.78
C HIS A 98 15.14 7.79 8.15
N PHE A 99 14.09 8.59 8.42
CA PHE A 99 13.95 9.94 7.88
C PHE A 99 14.64 11.02 8.72
N GLY A 100 15.14 10.69 9.91
CA GLY A 100 15.89 11.61 10.76
C GLY A 100 15.03 12.64 11.51
N PHE A 101 13.69 12.51 11.49
CA PHE A 101 12.80 13.38 12.26
C PHE A 101 11.62 12.64 12.87
N ARG A 102 11.28 13.02 14.11
CA ARG A 102 10.35 12.32 15.01
C ARG A 102 8.88 12.27 14.53
N TRP A 103 8.51 13.06 13.53
CA TRP A 103 7.12 13.20 13.09
C TRP A 103 6.82 12.55 11.73
N ALA A 104 7.79 11.90 11.10
CA ALA A 104 7.65 11.30 9.77
C ALA A 104 6.51 10.28 9.70
N SER A 105 6.43 9.39 10.68
CA SER A 105 5.39 8.37 10.79
C SER A 105 4.02 8.99 11.02
N LYS A 106 3.91 9.99 11.89
CA LYS A 106 2.66 10.73 12.16
C LYS A 106 2.16 11.43 10.90
N MET A 107 3.05 12.06 10.15
CA MET A 107 2.69 12.73 8.90
C MET A 107 2.24 11.77 7.82
N MET A 108 2.93 10.64 7.66
CA MET A 108 2.51 9.57 6.75
C MET A 108 1.11 9.05 7.11
N VAL A 109 0.83 8.89 8.40
CA VAL A 109 -0.52 8.53 8.88
C VAL A 109 -1.53 9.63 8.57
N GLN A 110 -1.21 10.90 8.84
CA GLN A 110 -2.15 12.00 8.62
C GLN A 110 -2.47 12.23 7.14
N SER A 111 -1.53 11.95 6.24
CA SER A 111 -1.73 12.10 4.79
C SER A 111 -2.72 11.07 4.23
N GLY A 112 -2.88 9.92 4.90
CA GLY A 112 -3.67 8.79 4.43
C GLY A 112 -3.00 7.95 3.34
N TYR A 113 -1.82 8.36 2.87
CA TYR A 113 -1.03 7.65 1.85
C TYR A 113 0.00 6.73 2.52
N THR A 114 -0.49 5.71 3.20
CA THR A 114 0.39 4.77 3.91
C THR A 114 0.74 3.53 3.07
N GLY A 115 0.05 3.26 1.97
CA GLY A 115 0.10 1.99 1.26
C GLY A 115 -0.60 0.86 2.02
N PHE A 116 -0.37 -0.38 1.58
CA PHE A 116 -1.03 -1.55 2.17
C PHE A 116 -0.18 -2.82 2.10
N TYR A 117 -0.47 -3.74 3.00
CA TYR A 117 0.14 -5.05 2.99
C TYR A 117 -0.61 -6.00 2.07
N CYS A 118 0.14 -6.87 1.41
CA CYS A 118 -0.39 -8.00 0.68
C CYS A 118 0.24 -9.32 1.16
N ALA A 119 -0.57 -10.37 1.20
CA ALA A 119 -0.08 -11.73 1.32
C ALA A 119 0.16 -12.33 -0.07
N VAL A 120 1.15 -13.23 -0.18
CA VAL A 120 1.43 -13.94 -1.43
C VAL A 120 0.48 -15.13 -1.53
N VAL A 121 -0.37 -15.13 -2.55
CA VAL A 121 -1.27 -16.25 -2.88
C VAL A 121 -0.55 -17.22 -3.81
N ARG A 122 0.10 -16.68 -4.85
CA ARG A 122 0.91 -17.45 -5.78
C ARG A 122 2.30 -16.81 -5.91
N PRO A 123 3.38 -17.49 -5.52
CA PRO A 123 4.75 -16.98 -5.66
C PRO A 123 5.21 -17.06 -7.12
N GLY A 124 6.27 -16.32 -7.43
CA GLY A 124 6.84 -16.25 -8.79
C GLY A 124 7.82 -15.09 -8.95
N ARG A 125 8.16 -14.77 -10.20
CA ARG A 125 9.07 -13.66 -10.52
C ARG A 125 8.30 -12.39 -10.83
N LEU A 126 8.78 -11.25 -10.29
CA LEU A 126 8.27 -9.93 -10.63
C LEU A 126 9.34 -9.15 -11.40
N ALA A 127 8.95 -8.51 -12.48
CA ALA A 127 9.79 -7.61 -13.25
C ALA A 127 9.33 -6.16 -13.11
N ALA A 128 10.30 -5.25 -13.09
CA ALA A 128 10.01 -3.82 -13.17
C ALA A 128 9.30 -3.48 -14.50
N GLY A 129 8.32 -2.58 -14.46
CA GLY A 129 7.50 -2.24 -15.62
C GLY A 129 6.34 -3.22 -15.90
N GLU A 130 6.24 -4.31 -15.14
CA GLU A 130 5.19 -5.31 -15.33
C GLU A 130 3.80 -4.75 -15.05
N GLN A 131 2.84 -5.21 -15.85
CA GLN A 131 1.44 -4.85 -15.68
C GLN A 131 0.85 -5.60 -14.49
N ILE A 132 -0.02 -4.90 -13.79
CA ILE A 132 -0.71 -5.37 -12.61
C ILE A 132 -2.19 -5.37 -12.93
N GLU A 133 -2.81 -6.53 -12.82
CA GLU A 133 -4.25 -6.66 -12.93
C GLU A 133 -4.86 -6.66 -11.53
N LEU A 134 -5.71 -5.66 -11.25
CA LEU A 134 -6.55 -5.64 -10.05
C LEU A 134 -7.83 -6.45 -10.28
N VAL A 135 -8.00 -7.51 -9.51
CA VAL A 135 -9.21 -8.35 -9.49
C VAL A 135 -9.96 -8.09 -8.19
N ALA A 136 -11.24 -7.72 -8.30
CA ALA A 136 -12.06 -7.39 -7.14
C ALA A 136 -12.31 -8.62 -6.26
N GLY A 137 -12.07 -8.46 -4.96
CA GLY A 137 -12.46 -9.43 -3.93
C GLY A 137 -13.83 -9.11 -3.33
N GLU A 138 -14.07 -9.59 -2.11
CA GLU A 138 -15.25 -9.20 -1.33
C GLU A 138 -15.02 -7.81 -0.72
N ARG A 139 -15.59 -6.78 -1.36
CA ARG A 139 -15.31 -5.37 -1.07
C ARG A 139 -16.07 -4.81 0.14
N VAL A 140 -15.92 -5.45 1.30
CA VAL A 140 -16.58 -5.02 2.55
C VAL A 140 -15.88 -3.81 3.17
N LEU A 141 -14.55 -3.79 3.14
CA LEU A 141 -13.75 -2.76 3.81
C LEU A 141 -12.65 -2.22 2.89
N GLY A 142 -12.81 -0.94 2.48
CA GLY A 142 -11.81 -0.21 1.72
C GLY A 142 -10.56 0.07 2.56
N ILE A 143 -9.38 0.12 1.93
CA ILE A 143 -8.12 0.36 2.63
C ILE A 143 -8.08 1.76 3.26
N GLU A 144 -8.53 2.78 2.54
CA GLU A 144 -8.66 4.13 3.09
C GLU A 144 -9.58 4.16 4.33
N GLN A 145 -10.72 3.46 4.27
CA GLN A 145 -11.67 3.38 5.38
C GLN A 145 -11.06 2.65 6.58
N ALA A 146 -10.39 1.52 6.34
CA ALA A 146 -9.67 0.77 7.38
C ALA A 146 -8.59 1.63 8.05
N HIS A 147 -7.85 2.41 7.25
CA HIS A 147 -6.85 3.35 7.75
C HIS A 147 -7.49 4.39 8.68
N ARG A 148 -8.56 5.06 8.25
CA ARG A 148 -9.29 6.05 9.09
C ARG A 148 -9.81 5.46 10.40
N LEU A 149 -10.33 4.24 10.39
CA LEU A 149 -10.82 3.58 11.60
C LEU A 149 -9.70 3.29 12.60
N LYS A 150 -8.53 2.86 12.10
CA LYS A 150 -7.37 2.54 12.92
C LYS A 150 -6.78 3.80 13.55
N THR A 151 -6.71 4.90 12.81
CA THR A 151 -6.16 6.18 13.29
C THR A 151 -7.08 6.89 14.27
N ARG A 152 -8.41 6.83 14.07
CA ARG A 152 -9.38 7.38 15.04
C ARG A 152 -9.34 6.67 16.39
N ARG A 153 -9.22 5.33 16.40
CA ARG A 153 -9.07 4.54 17.64
C ARG A 153 -7.78 4.84 18.40
N ALA A 154 -6.71 5.18 17.69
CA ALA A 154 -5.46 5.61 18.31
C ALA A 154 -5.61 6.98 18.99
N ALA A 155 -6.34 7.92 18.36
CA ALA A 155 -6.61 9.23 18.94
C ALA A 155 -7.52 9.16 20.17
N SER A 156 -8.54 8.28 20.18
CA SER A 156 -9.46 8.15 21.32
C SER A 156 -8.83 7.49 22.55
N ARG A 157 -7.82 6.63 22.39
CA ARG A 157 -7.04 6.06 23.51
C ARG A 157 -6.10 7.06 24.18
N PHE A 158 -5.83 8.19 23.55
CA PHE A 158 -4.93 9.23 24.06
C PHE A 158 -5.66 10.26 24.96
N PHE A 159 -6.98 10.34 24.88
CA PHE A 159 -7.81 11.26 25.69
C PHE A 159 -8.43 10.62 26.94
N LEU A 160 -8.23 9.31 27.14
CA LEU A 160 -8.79 8.52 28.25
C LEU A 160 -7.70 7.82 29.08
N GLY A 161 -6.44 8.27 28.97
CA GLY A 161 -5.30 7.74 29.71
C GLY A 161 -4.65 8.81 30.56
#